data_AF-A0A2J6N3E0-F1
#
_entry.id   AF-A0A2J6N3E0-F1
#
_cell.length_a   1.000
_cell.length_b   1.000
_cell.length_c   1.000
_cell.angle_alpha   90.00
_cell.angle_beta   90.00
_cell.angle_gamma   90.00
#
_symmetry.space_group_name_H-M   'P 1'
#
loop_
_entity.id
_entity.type
_entity.pdbx_description
1 polymer ?
#
loop_
_entity_poly.entity_id
_entity_poly.type
_entity_poly.pdbx_seq_one_letter_code
_entity_poly.pdbx_strand_id
1 'polypeptide(L)'
;MDIEKRKNRIRGFQKERDLVRKLWEMGFATIRAPASGAKAKKTYQPDIIAAKNNRIFVIEVKTRRATDTVYVDSFQVSKLKEWSSRAGSNARCFIAVYFDRKIGWKFVPLEKAEVTKDGNIKVTKDLASNSLSLDDLNNLTK
;
A
#
# COMPACT_ATOMS: atom_id res chain seq x y z
N MET A 1 5.47 -23.39 13.93
CA MET A 1 4.55 -22.25 13.80
C MET A 1 5.13 -20.97 14.42
N ASP A 2 5.94 -20.13 13.77
CA ASP A 2 6.81 -20.24 12.61
C ASP A 2 7.79 -19.06 12.67
N ILE A 3 9.07 -19.31 12.99
CA ILE A 3 10.13 -18.29 13.04
C ILE A 3 10.17 -17.49 11.73
N GLU A 4 9.92 -18.16 10.61
CA GLU A 4 9.89 -17.55 9.28
C GLU A 4 8.71 -16.58 9.08
N LYS A 5 7.49 -16.95 9.49
CA LYS A 5 6.34 -16.02 9.45
C LYS A 5 6.59 -14.79 10.31
N ARG A 6 7.22 -14.97 11.49
CA ARG A 6 7.62 -13.85 12.35
C ARG A 6 8.66 -12.95 11.68
N LYS A 7 9.69 -13.53 11.05
CA LYS A 7 10.70 -12.77 10.27
C LYS A 7 10.07 -11.98 9.13
N ASN A 8 9.15 -12.59 8.37
CA ASN A 8 8.45 -11.92 7.27
C ASN A 8 7.57 -10.77 7.78
N ARG A 9 6.87 -10.96 8.90
CA ARG A 9 6.08 -9.89 9.54
C ARG A 9 6.95 -8.72 9.99
N ILE A 10 8.09 -8.99 10.64
CA ILE A 10 9.04 -7.93 11.06
C ILE A 10 9.55 -7.15 9.86
N ARG A 11 9.89 -7.84 8.76
CA ARG A 11 10.32 -7.20 7.51
C ARG A 11 9.23 -6.33 6.89
N GLY A 12 7.98 -6.81 6.87
CA GLY A 12 6.83 -6.02 6.43
C GLY A 12 6.72 -4.72 7.22
N PHE A 13 6.76 -4.82 8.55
CA PHE A 13 6.73 -3.63 9.42
C PHE A 13 7.94 -2.70 9.26
N GLN A 14 9.12 -3.22 8.92
CA GLN A 14 10.27 -2.38 8.60
C GLN A 14 10.05 -1.62 7.27
N LYS A 15 9.43 -2.26 6.28
CA LYS A 15 9.14 -1.65 4.99
C LYS A 15 8.01 -0.63 5.06
N GLU A 16 6.95 -0.90 5.82
CA GLU A 16 5.93 0.11 6.11
C GLU A 16 6.55 1.34 6.78
N ARG A 17 7.43 1.15 7.79
CA ARG A 17 8.14 2.27 8.44
C ARG A 17 9.06 3.03 7.48
N ASP A 18 9.79 2.33 6.61
CA ASP A 18 10.61 2.98 5.57
C ASP A 18 9.76 3.86 4.64
N LEU A 19 8.60 3.35 4.20
CA LEU A 19 7.68 4.11 3.35
C LEU A 19 7.10 5.33 4.06
N VAL A 20 6.64 5.17 5.31
CA VAL A 20 6.16 6.28 6.16
C VAL A 20 7.22 7.36 6.28
N ARG A 21 8.46 6.99 6.61
CA ARG A 21 9.59 7.93 6.74
C ARG A 21 9.85 8.68 5.43
N LYS A 22 9.90 7.98 4.30
CA LYS A 22 10.14 8.61 2.99
C LYS A 22 9.04 9.59 2.61
N LEU A 23 7.78 9.21 2.77
CA LEU A 23 6.64 10.10 2.52
C LEU A 23 6.68 11.32 3.45
N TRP A 24 7.02 11.13 4.73
CA TRP A 24 7.19 12.23 5.69
C TRP A 24 8.28 13.21 5.25
N GLU A 25 9.45 12.71 4.85
CA GLU A 25 10.57 13.52 4.33
C GLU A 25 10.18 14.32 3.07
N MET A 26 9.19 13.85 2.30
CA MET A 26 8.64 14.54 1.13
C MET A 26 7.51 15.53 1.48
N GLY A 27 7.21 15.73 2.77
CA GLY A 27 6.23 16.69 3.26
C GLY A 27 4.79 16.16 3.36
N PHE A 28 4.60 14.84 3.36
CA PHE A 28 3.29 14.25 3.65
C PHE A 28 3.08 14.13 5.17
N ALA A 29 1.88 14.43 5.65
CA ALA A 29 1.41 13.98 6.95
C ALA A 29 1.09 12.48 6.86
N THR A 30 1.72 11.65 7.68
CA THR A 30 1.62 10.18 7.56
C THR A 30 1.22 9.51 8.86
N ILE A 31 0.44 8.44 8.75
CA ILE A 31 0.15 7.53 9.86
C ILE A 31 0.14 6.08 9.35
N ARG A 32 0.60 5.17 10.20
CA ARG A 32 0.51 3.72 9.97
C ARG A 32 -0.59 3.15 10.83
N ALA A 33 -1.39 2.24 10.28
CA ALA A 33 -2.40 1.57 11.08
C ALA A 33 -1.75 0.79 12.24
N PRO A 34 -2.41 0.73 13.40
CA PRO A 34 -1.99 -0.14 14.49
C PRO A 34 -1.90 -1.59 14.01
N ALA A 35 -0.93 -2.34 14.56
CA ALA A 35 -0.84 -3.77 14.29
C ALA A 35 -2.15 -4.45 14.69
N SER A 36 -2.57 -5.46 13.92
CA SER A 36 -3.83 -6.19 14.08
C SER A 36 -4.01 -6.81 15.48
N GLY A 37 -4.56 -6.01 16.40
CA GLY A 37 -5.06 -6.46 17.70
C GLY A 37 -6.56 -6.79 17.62
N ALA A 38 -7.12 -7.43 18.64
CA ALA A 38 -8.53 -7.82 18.69
C ALA A 38 -9.50 -6.65 18.39
N LYS A 39 -9.14 -5.42 18.78
CA LYS A 39 -9.93 -4.20 18.52
C LYS A 39 -9.80 -3.66 17.09
N ALA A 40 -8.70 -3.93 16.38
CA ALA A 40 -8.49 -3.49 15.00
C ALA A 40 -9.42 -4.23 14.00
N LYS A 41 -10.03 -5.35 14.40
CA LYS A 41 -10.98 -6.11 13.57
C LYS A 41 -12.33 -5.43 13.38
N LYS A 42 -12.65 -4.37 14.16
CA LYS A 42 -13.94 -3.66 14.09
C LYS A 42 -13.96 -2.52 13.08
N THR A 43 -12.82 -2.17 12.50
CA THR A 43 -12.69 -1.07 11.54
C THR A 43 -11.85 -1.52 10.36
N TYR A 44 -12.24 -1.13 9.15
CA TYR A 44 -11.40 -1.32 7.99
C TYR A 44 -10.29 -0.28 8.01
N GLN A 45 -9.04 -0.71 8.03
CA GLN A 45 -7.88 0.17 8.08
C GLN A 45 -6.92 -0.23 6.96
N PRO A 46 -6.43 0.73 6.16
CA PRO A 46 -5.30 0.52 5.27
C PRO A 46 -4.01 0.42 6.09
N ASP A 47 -2.91 -0.02 5.48
CA ASP A 47 -1.62 -0.07 6.17
C ASP A 47 -1.07 1.32 6.47
N ILE A 48 -1.16 2.24 5.51
CA ILE A 48 -0.66 3.61 5.62
C ILE A 48 -1.69 4.59 5.06
N ILE A 49 -1.86 5.70 5.76
CA ILE A 49 -2.47 6.92 5.23
C ILE A 49 -1.37 7.98 5.09
N ALA A 50 -1.34 8.64 3.94
CA ALA A 50 -0.50 9.81 3.69
C ALA A 50 -1.35 10.93 3.12
N ALA A 51 -1.22 12.15 3.64
CA ALA A 51 -1.98 13.30 3.18
C ALA A 51 -1.07 14.50 2.94
N LYS A 52 -1.35 15.25 1.87
CA LYS A 52 -0.63 16.48 1.51
C LYS A 52 -1.49 17.32 0.57
N ASN A 53 -1.56 18.63 0.80
CA ASN A 53 -2.27 19.59 -0.07
C ASN A 53 -3.68 19.12 -0.47
N ASN A 54 -4.52 18.77 0.51
CA ASN A 54 -5.89 18.27 0.30
C ASN A 54 -6.00 16.98 -0.54
N ARG A 55 -4.91 16.23 -0.73
CA ARG A 55 -4.92 14.87 -1.29
C ARG A 55 -4.69 13.86 -0.17
N ILE A 56 -5.44 12.76 -0.20
CA ILE A 56 -5.31 11.65 0.75
C ILE A 56 -4.95 10.40 -0.04
N PHE A 57 -3.87 9.73 0.34
CA PHE A 57 -3.42 8.48 -0.24
C PHE A 57 -3.63 7.35 0.76
N VAL A 58 -4.36 6.34 0.31
CA VAL A 58 -4.83 5.19 1.08
C VAL A 58 -4.08 3.99 0.58
N ILE A 59 -3.11 3.50 1.37
CA ILE A 59 -2.05 2.64 0.86
C ILE A 59 -2.08 1.29 1.55
N GLU A 60 -2.21 0.22 0.77
CA GLU A 60 -1.90 -1.15 1.18
C GLU A 60 -0.46 -1.48 0.76
N VAL A 61 0.34 -2.00 1.68
CA VAL A 61 1.77 -2.26 1.48
C VAL A 61 2.00 -3.74 1.26
N LYS A 62 2.66 -4.08 0.15
CA LYS A 62 3.11 -5.43 -0.16
C LYS A 62 4.61 -5.45 -0.41
N THR A 63 5.28 -6.45 0.15
CA THR A 63 6.72 -6.66 -0.05
C THR A 63 6.95 -8.06 -0.57
N ARG A 64 7.72 -8.22 -1.64
CA ARG A 64 8.10 -9.56 -2.13
C ARG A 64 9.54 -9.60 -2.59
N ARG A 65 10.18 -10.76 -2.40
CA ARG A 65 11.58 -11.01 -2.79
C ARG A 65 11.74 -12.01 -3.93
N ALA A 66 10.84 -12.98 -4.06
CA ALA A 66 11.10 -14.18 -4.86
C ALA A 66 10.18 -14.34 -6.08
N THR A 67 9.04 -13.67 -6.11
CA THR A 67 8.07 -13.79 -7.20
C THR A 67 7.86 -12.45 -7.87
N ASP A 68 7.73 -12.47 -9.19
CA ASP A 68 7.41 -11.30 -10.00
C ASP A 68 5.91 -10.96 -9.98
N THR A 69 5.17 -11.45 -8.98
CA THR A 69 3.74 -11.18 -8.83
C THR A 69 3.36 -11.11 -7.35
N VAL A 70 2.53 -10.12 -7.03
CA VAL A 70 1.92 -9.86 -5.73
C VAL A 70 0.41 -10.02 -5.88
N TYR A 71 -0.21 -10.66 -4.89
CA TYR A 71 -1.66 -10.76 -4.80
C TYR A 71 -2.15 -9.97 -3.60
N VAL A 72 -3.29 -9.30 -3.78
CA VAL A 72 -4.06 -8.64 -2.73
C VAL A 72 -5.44 -9.28 -2.72
N ASP A 73 -5.85 -9.84 -1.60
CA ASP A 73 -7.14 -10.54 -1.52
C ASP A 73 -8.32 -9.57 -1.63
N SER A 74 -9.45 -10.06 -2.13
CA SER A 74 -10.65 -9.26 -2.38
C SER A 74 -11.20 -8.56 -1.12
N PHE A 75 -10.99 -9.15 0.07
CA PHE A 75 -11.37 -8.53 1.33
C PHE A 75 -10.46 -7.34 1.68
N GLN A 76 -9.16 -7.43 1.44
CA GLN A 76 -8.27 -6.26 1.55
C GLN A 76 -8.65 -5.15 0.58
N VAL A 77 -9.02 -5.51 -0.64
CA VAL A 77 -9.48 -4.55 -1.65
C VAL A 77 -10.78 -3.87 -1.21
N SER A 78 -11.75 -4.60 -0.66
CA SER A 78 -13.01 -4.01 -0.19
C SER A 78 -12.79 -3.07 0.99
N LYS A 79 -11.89 -3.42 1.93
CA LYS A 79 -11.48 -2.53 3.03
C LYS A 79 -10.93 -1.19 2.53
N LEU A 80 -10.04 -1.23 1.53
CA LEU A 80 -9.46 -0.01 0.93
C LEU A 80 -10.55 0.86 0.28
N LYS A 81 -11.44 0.24 -0.50
CA LYS A 81 -12.54 0.95 -1.18
C LYS A 81 -13.48 1.61 -0.18
N GLU A 82 -13.88 0.89 0.86
CA GLU A 82 -14.76 1.41 1.90
C GLU A 82 -14.12 2.56 2.69
N TRP A 83 -12.84 2.41 3.07
CA TRP A 83 -12.14 3.48 3.79
C TRP A 83 -12.03 4.75 2.92
N SER A 84 -11.61 4.61 1.67
CA SER A 84 -11.48 5.74 0.74
C SER A 84 -12.81 6.40 0.42
N SER A 85 -13.89 5.61 0.27
CA SER A 85 -15.24 6.16 0.07
C SER A 85 -15.65 7.08 1.23
N ARG A 86 -15.36 6.70 2.48
CA ARG A 86 -15.62 7.54 3.66
C ARG A 86 -14.73 8.77 3.75
N ALA A 87 -13.50 8.68 3.25
CA ALA A 87 -12.56 9.81 3.21
C ALA A 87 -12.89 10.85 2.12
N GLY A 88 -13.73 10.49 1.14
CA GLY A 88 -14.25 11.38 0.12
C GLY A 88 -13.43 11.41 -1.18
N SER A 89 -13.83 12.28 -2.11
CA SER A 89 -13.33 12.31 -3.50
C SER A 89 -11.84 12.64 -3.65
N ASN A 90 -11.22 13.18 -2.60
CA ASN A 90 -9.79 13.47 -2.57
C ASN A 90 -8.93 12.26 -2.18
N ALA A 91 -9.55 11.15 -1.78
CA ALA A 91 -8.86 9.91 -1.46
C ALA A 91 -8.54 9.08 -2.71
N ARG A 92 -7.30 8.61 -2.81
CA ARG A 92 -6.85 7.69 -3.86
C ARG A 92 -6.24 6.44 -3.24
N CYS A 93 -6.66 5.28 -3.74
CA CYS A 93 -6.19 3.98 -3.29
C CYS A 93 -4.94 3.55 -4.07
N PHE A 94 -3.90 3.11 -3.36
CA PHE A 94 -2.71 2.52 -3.99
C PHE A 94 -2.34 1.20 -3.35
N ILE A 95 -1.84 0.28 -4.19
CA ILE A 95 -1.06 -0.87 -3.74
C ILE A 95 0.40 -0.47 -3.87
N ALA A 96 1.06 -0.22 -2.74
CA ALA A 96 2.48 0.06 -2.68
C ALA A 96 3.26 -1.26 -2.67
N VAL A 97 4.05 -1.49 -3.71
CA VAL A 97 4.88 -2.69 -3.84
C VAL A 97 6.36 -2.33 -3.74
N TYR A 98 7.08 -3.08 -2.91
CA TYR A 98 8.54 -3.06 -2.86
C TYR A 98 9.09 -4.42 -3.28
N PHE A 99 9.76 -4.47 -4.44
CA PHE A 99 10.46 -5.66 -4.92
C PHE A 99 11.91 -5.67 -4.42
N ASP A 100 12.71 -4.69 -4.84
CA ASP A 100 14.12 -4.59 -4.51
C ASP A 100 14.61 -3.14 -4.51
N ARG A 101 15.91 -2.95 -4.24
CA ARG A 101 16.54 -1.62 -4.19
C ARG A 101 16.69 -0.95 -5.56
N LYS A 102 16.77 -1.72 -6.65
CA LYS A 102 16.95 -1.18 -8.01
C LYS A 102 15.65 -0.56 -8.52
N ILE A 103 14.53 -1.24 -8.29
CA ILE A 103 13.20 -0.76 -8.70
C ILE A 103 12.64 0.27 -7.71
N GLY A 104 12.93 0.09 -6.43
CA GLY A 104 12.40 0.97 -5.38
C GLY A 104 10.91 0.74 -5.09
N TRP A 105 10.26 1.77 -4.55
CA TRP A 105 8.83 1.76 -4.27
C TRP A 105 8.04 2.06 -5.54
N LYS A 106 7.00 1.26 -5.78
CA LYS A 106 6.05 1.45 -6.87
C LYS A 106 4.62 1.47 -6.33
N PHE A 107 3.79 2.33 -6.88
CA PHE A 107 2.42 2.57 -6.43
C PHE A 107 1.47 2.32 -7.58
N VAL A 108 0.76 1.20 -7.50
CA VAL A 108 -0.25 0.82 -8.49
C VAL A 108 -1.58 1.43 -8.05
N PRO A 109 -2.18 2.34 -8.82
CA PRO A 109 -3.52 2.83 -8.52
C PRO A 109 -4.52 1.67 -8.57
N LEU A 110 -5.41 1.59 -7.57
CA LEU A 110 -6.33 0.46 -7.43
C LEU A 110 -7.21 0.28 -8.67
N GLU A 111 -7.59 1.38 -9.32
CA GLU A 111 -8.39 1.42 -10.54
C GLU A 111 -7.67 0.91 -11.79
N LYS A 112 -6.33 0.85 -11.77
CA LYS A 112 -5.50 0.35 -12.88
C LYS A 112 -5.01 -1.09 -12.65
N ALA A 113 -5.36 -1.70 -11.53
CA ALA A 113 -4.83 -3.01 -11.17
C ALA A 113 -5.63 -4.15 -11.83
N GLU A 114 -4.94 -5.24 -12.21
CA GLU A 114 -5.58 -6.42 -12.80
C GLU A 114 -6.45 -7.13 -11.75
N VAL A 115 -7.76 -7.21 -12.00
CA VAL A 115 -8.72 -7.88 -11.12
C VAL A 115 -8.95 -9.30 -11.63
N THR A 116 -8.72 -10.29 -10.77
CA THR A 116 -8.99 -11.70 -11.05
C THR A 116 -10.50 -12.00 -10.97
N LYS A 117 -10.92 -13.18 -11.46
CA LYS A 117 -12.33 -13.62 -11.39
C LYS A 117 -12.90 -13.61 -9.97
N ASP A 118 -12.07 -13.89 -8.97
CA ASP A 118 -12.47 -13.94 -7.56
C ASP A 118 -12.41 -12.57 -6.85
N GLY A 119 -12.20 -11.49 -7.61
CA GLY A 119 -12.10 -10.12 -7.08
C GLY A 119 -10.76 -9.79 -6.40
N ASN A 120 -9.81 -10.73 -6.38
CA ASN A 120 -8.44 -10.44 -5.91
C ASN A 120 -7.75 -9.54 -6.93
N ILE A 121 -6.79 -8.75 -6.47
CA ILE A 121 -5.92 -7.98 -7.34
C ILE A 121 -4.60 -8.70 -7.53
N LYS A 122 -4.16 -8.75 -8.78
CA LYS A 122 -2.85 -9.26 -9.19
C LYS A 122 -1.99 -8.07 -9.65
N VAL A 123 -0.81 -7.96 -9.08
CA VAL A 123 0.19 -6.96 -9.47
C VAL A 123 1.44 -7.69 -9.93
N THR A 124 1.68 -7.69 -11.25
CA THR A 124 2.91 -8.21 -11.82
C THR A 124 4.06 -7.21 -11.63
N LYS A 125 5.30 -7.68 -11.69
CA LYS A 125 6.48 -6.83 -11.63
C LYS A 125 6.55 -5.86 -12.80
N ASP A 126 6.11 -6.28 -13.98
CA ASP A 126 6.02 -5.41 -15.14
C ASP A 126 5.02 -4.26 -14.90
N LEU A 127 3.78 -4.58 -14.50
CA LEU A 127 2.77 -3.58 -14.15
C LEU A 127 3.29 -2.61 -13.08
N ALA A 128 3.91 -3.13 -12.02
CA ALA A 128 4.45 -2.30 -10.97
C ALA A 128 5.64 -1.46 -11.45
N SER A 129 6.53 -1.98 -12.29
CA SER A 129 7.68 -1.23 -12.80
C SER A 129 7.25 -0.03 -13.62
N ASN A 130 6.17 -0.18 -14.39
CA ASN A 130 5.53 0.85 -15.20
C ASN A 130 4.54 1.72 -14.41
N SER A 131 4.40 1.50 -13.10
CA SER A 131 3.55 2.29 -12.21
C SER A 131 4.32 3.44 -11.54
N LEU A 132 3.57 4.24 -10.77
CA LEU A 132 4.05 5.48 -10.16
C LEU A 132 5.20 5.21 -9.18
N SER A 133 6.18 6.10 -9.18
CA SER A 133 7.24 6.22 -8.18
C SER A 133 6.82 7.10 -6.99
N LEU A 134 7.73 7.27 -6.02
CA LEU A 134 7.53 8.25 -4.94
C LEU A 134 7.44 9.68 -5.48
N ASP A 135 8.27 10.04 -6.45
CA ASP A 135 8.27 11.39 -7.03
C ASP A 135 6.98 11.67 -7.78
N ASP A 136 6.44 10.66 -8.48
CA ASP A 136 5.14 10.76 -9.13
C ASP A 136 4.01 10.99 -8.11
N LEU A 137 4.00 10.25 -6.99
CA LEU A 137 3.04 10.50 -5.91
C LEU A 137 3.14 11.92 -5.38
N ASN A 138 4.35 12.44 -5.19
CA ASN A 138 4.55 13.82 -4.73
C ASN A 138 4.00 14.83 -5.75
N ASN A 139 4.23 14.58 -7.05
CA ASN A 139 3.70 15.41 -8.13
C ASN A 139 2.16 15.41 -8.18
N LEU A 140 1.50 14.32 -7.79
CA LEU A 140 0.03 14.27 -7.69
C LEU A 140 -0.56 15.16 -6.58
N THR A 141 0.28 15.73 -5.72
CA THR A 141 -0.12 16.63 -4.62
C THR A 141 0.27 18.08 -4.84
N LYS A 142 0.86 18.39 -6.00
CA LYS A 142 1.12 19.77 -6.40
C LYS A 142 -0.15 20.43 -6.89
#